data_AF-A0A437MUD3-F1
#
_entry.id   AF-A0A437MUD3-F1
#
_cell.length_a   1.000
_cell.length_b   1.000
_cell.length_c   1.000
_cell.angle_alpha   90.00
_cell.angle_beta   90.00
_cell.angle_gamma   90.00
#
_symmetry.space_group_name_H-M   'P 1'
#
loop_
_entity.id
_entity.type
_entity.pdbx_description
1 polymer ?
#
loop_
_entity_poly.entity_id
_entity_poly.type
_entity_poly.pdbx_seq_one_letter_code
_entity_poly.pdbx_strand_id
1 'polypeptide(L)'
;MKEKASNQAQKQRLEAAFKVLDNPIFSTKACSYCRLFCFTTMSRLKRFIDEQKTISHFRNEIWVKCIHCGNKAIIRFNDDNKTRRITCTSCGFNQEEEDRFLWKGYSKKPSPSLFGCTLWLSASFKEDTLWALNGDHLNYLEKYIASGIRENPNRTGFTMVERLPKFMQVAKNRDTLLKLIKKLKEK
;
A
#
# COMPACT_ATOMS: atom_id res chain seq x y z
N MET A 1 4.81 24.57 -40.96
CA MET A 1 4.58 25.76 -40.10
C MET A 1 3.35 25.68 -39.18
N LYS A 2 2.30 24.90 -39.49
CA LYS A 2 1.08 24.83 -38.67
C LYS A 2 1.18 24.00 -37.37
N GLU A 3 2.15 23.09 -37.29
CA GLU A 3 2.27 22.13 -36.18
C GLU A 3 2.88 22.74 -34.90
N LYS A 4 3.80 23.70 -35.04
CA LYS A 4 4.42 24.39 -33.89
C LYS A 4 3.44 25.29 -33.13
N ALA A 5 2.42 25.84 -33.79
CA ALA A 5 1.39 26.67 -33.17
C ALA A 5 0.41 25.86 -32.30
N SER A 6 0.10 24.62 -32.69
CA SER A 6 -0.81 23.72 -31.94
C SER A 6 -0.21 23.28 -30.60
N ASN A 7 1.07 22.89 -30.59
CA ASN A 7 1.77 22.49 -29.37
C ASN A 7 1.97 23.65 -28.37
N GLN A 8 2.13 24.87 -28.87
CA GLN A 8 2.26 26.05 -28.00
C GLN A 8 0.93 26.43 -27.34
N ALA A 9 -0.19 26.27 -28.05
CA ALA A 9 -1.53 26.45 -27.49
C ALA A 9 -1.90 25.36 -26.47
N GLN A 10 -1.47 24.11 -26.69
CA GLN A 10 -1.66 23.03 -25.70
C GLN A 10 -0.79 23.22 -24.45
N LYS A 11 0.46 23.67 -24.60
CA LYS A 11 1.34 23.98 -23.46
C LYS A 11 0.81 25.13 -22.62
N GLN A 12 0.32 26.19 -23.24
CA GLN A 12 -0.30 27.34 -22.54
C GLN A 12 -1.59 26.93 -21.81
N ARG A 13 -2.38 25.99 -22.35
CA ARG A 13 -3.56 25.43 -21.67
C ARG A 13 -3.20 24.56 -20.45
N LEU A 14 -2.13 23.78 -20.54
CA LEU A 14 -1.61 22.97 -19.42
C LEU A 14 -1.01 23.85 -18.30
N GLU A 15 -0.27 24.91 -18.65
CA GLU A 15 0.28 25.87 -17.68
C GLU A 15 -0.82 26.70 -16.99
N ALA A 16 -1.90 27.06 -17.71
CA ALA A 16 -3.05 27.73 -17.13
C ALA A 16 -3.84 26.81 -16.17
N ALA A 17 -3.95 25.51 -16.47
CA ALA A 17 -4.57 24.54 -15.57
C ALA A 17 -3.76 24.31 -14.29
N PHE A 18 -2.43 24.40 -14.36
CA PHE A 18 -1.55 24.26 -13.19
C PHE A 18 -1.63 25.48 -12.27
N LYS A 19 -1.80 26.70 -12.81
CA LYS A 19 -1.97 27.93 -12.02
C LYS A 19 -3.26 28.01 -11.21
N VAL A 20 -4.28 27.23 -11.56
CA VAL A 20 -5.55 27.17 -10.77
C VAL A 20 -5.39 26.30 -9.51
N LEU A 21 -4.37 25.44 -9.44
CA LEU A 21 -4.15 24.53 -8.30
C LEU A 21 -3.41 25.15 -7.10
N ASP A 22 -2.88 26.37 -7.25
CA ASP A 22 -2.14 27.08 -6.20
C ASP A 22 -2.80 28.40 -5.80
N ASN A 23 -4.14 28.45 -5.79
CA ASN A 23 -4.87 29.63 -5.32
C ASN A 23 -5.36 29.40 -3.87
N PRO A 24 -4.69 29.96 -2.85
CA PRO A 24 -5.15 29.84 -1.48
C PRO A 24 -6.37 30.75 -1.31
N ILE A 25 -7.56 30.15 -1.19
CA ILE A 25 -8.76 30.86 -0.76
C ILE A 25 -8.59 31.18 0.73
N PHE A 26 -7.83 32.23 1.04
CA PHE A 26 -7.87 32.89 2.33
C PHE A 26 -9.17 33.67 2.41
N SER A 27 -10.21 33.04 2.94
CA SER A 27 -11.33 33.77 3.54
C SER A 27 -11.02 33.92 5.03
N THR A 28 -10.35 35.02 5.38
CA THR A 28 -10.17 35.41 6.78
C THR A 28 -11.50 35.97 7.29
N LYS A 29 -12.40 35.08 7.74
CA LYS A 29 -13.47 35.49 8.66
C LYS A 29 -13.04 35.16 10.08
N ALA A 30 -12.64 36.20 10.80
CA ALA A 30 -12.44 36.14 12.24
C ALA A 30 -13.77 35.80 12.90
N CYS A 31 -13.85 34.61 13.52
CA CYS A 31 -14.94 34.28 14.43
C CYS A 31 -14.63 34.92 15.79
N SER A 32 -15.48 35.84 16.23
CA SER A 32 -15.27 36.69 17.41
C SER A 32 -15.41 35.99 18.77
N TYR A 33 -15.49 34.66 18.83
CA TYR A 33 -15.95 33.97 20.05
C TYR A 33 -15.23 32.68 20.47
N CYS A 34 -14.06 32.32 19.93
CA CYS A 34 -13.34 31.13 20.42
C CYS A 34 -11.84 31.38 20.61
N ARG A 35 -11.45 31.60 21.87
CA ARG A 35 -10.08 31.87 22.33
C ARG A 35 -9.25 30.60 22.54
N LEU A 36 -9.55 29.52 21.82
CA LEU A 36 -8.65 28.37 21.70
C LEU A 36 -8.11 28.31 20.28
N PHE A 37 -6.81 28.53 20.16
CA PHE A 37 -6.04 28.23 18.97
C PHE A 37 -6.21 26.74 18.61
N CYS A 38 -7.22 26.43 17.81
CA CYS A 38 -7.29 25.18 17.09
C CYS A 38 -6.35 25.31 15.89
N PHE A 39 -5.04 25.27 16.13
CA PHE A 39 -4.07 24.92 15.08
C PHE A 39 -4.21 23.41 14.80
N THR A 40 -5.38 22.98 14.31
CA THR A 40 -5.38 21.80 13.47
C THR A 40 -4.78 22.27 12.16
N THR A 41 -3.46 22.09 12.01
CA THR A 41 -2.83 22.05 10.70
C THR A 41 -3.67 21.12 9.84
N MET A 42 -4.49 21.68 8.95
CA MET A 42 -5.14 20.92 7.88
C MET A 42 -4.03 20.54 6.91
N SER A 43 -3.21 19.57 7.33
CA SER A 43 -2.28 18.86 6.47
C SER A 43 -3.08 18.46 5.25
N ARG A 44 -2.67 18.94 4.06
CA ARG A 44 -3.27 18.60 2.76
C ARG A 44 -3.63 17.12 2.77
N LEU A 45 -4.92 16.80 2.90
CA LEU A 45 -5.35 15.42 3.09
C LEU A 45 -4.86 14.64 1.88
N LYS A 46 -3.93 13.71 2.11
CA LYS A 46 -3.44 12.85 1.04
C LYS A 46 -4.64 12.07 0.52
N ARG A 47 -4.91 12.21 -0.78
CA ARG A 47 -5.97 11.47 -1.47
C ARG A 47 -5.42 10.13 -1.91
N PHE A 48 -6.22 9.09 -1.73
CA PHE A 48 -5.94 7.76 -2.26
C PHE A 48 -7.05 7.40 -3.24
N ILE A 49 -6.64 7.04 -4.46
CA ILE A 49 -7.53 6.53 -5.50
C ILE A 49 -7.33 5.02 -5.50
N ASP A 50 -8.41 4.27 -5.34
CA ASP A 50 -8.37 2.81 -5.39
C ASP A 50 -8.08 2.35 -6.82
N GLU A 51 -6.95 1.64 -6.99
CA GLU A 51 -6.51 1.06 -8.26
C GLU A 51 -7.20 -0.29 -8.54
N GLN A 52 -8.18 -0.68 -7.71
CA GLN A 52 -8.92 -1.94 -7.80
C GLN A 52 -8.05 -3.20 -7.68
N LYS A 53 -6.89 -3.05 -7.05
CA LYS A 53 -5.95 -4.15 -6.84
C LYS A 53 -6.52 -5.17 -5.85
N THR A 54 -6.36 -6.44 -6.20
CA THR A 54 -6.61 -7.58 -5.32
C THR A 54 -5.29 -8.08 -4.72
N ILE A 55 -5.34 -8.97 -3.72
CA ILE A 55 -4.13 -9.58 -3.15
C ILE A 55 -3.27 -10.30 -4.19
N SER A 56 -3.93 -10.89 -5.21
CA SER A 56 -3.26 -11.62 -6.29
C SER A 56 -2.30 -10.75 -7.10
N HIS A 57 -2.54 -9.44 -7.20
CA HIS A 57 -1.65 -8.51 -7.92
C HIS A 57 -0.27 -8.40 -7.26
N PHE A 58 -0.16 -8.77 -5.98
CA PHE A 58 1.09 -8.74 -5.23
C PHE A 58 1.68 -10.14 -4.98
N ARG A 59 1.09 -11.20 -5.56
CA ARG A 59 1.47 -12.58 -5.25
C ARG A 59 2.75 -13.04 -5.93
N ASN A 60 3.14 -12.42 -7.04
CA ASN A 60 4.20 -12.90 -7.92
C ASN A 60 5.55 -13.05 -7.20
N GLU A 61 5.81 -12.14 -6.26
CA GLU A 61 6.98 -12.19 -5.41
C GLU A 61 6.57 -12.04 -3.95
N ILE A 62 6.98 -13.00 -3.10
CA ILE A 62 6.66 -12.98 -1.66
C ILE A 62 7.95 -13.08 -0.86
N TRP A 63 8.12 -12.15 0.08
CA TRP A 63 9.26 -12.11 0.98
C TRP A 63 8.96 -12.86 2.27
N VAL A 64 9.80 -13.84 2.58
CA VAL A 64 9.65 -14.71 3.74
C VAL A 64 10.94 -14.76 4.55
N LYS A 65 10.84 -15.21 5.80
CA LYS A 65 12.00 -15.59 6.62
C LYS A 65 12.41 -17.01 6.25
N CYS A 66 13.67 -17.19 5.87
CA CYS A 66 14.23 -18.51 5.60
C CYS A 66 14.20 -19.38 6.87
N ILE A 67 13.73 -20.62 6.75
CA ILE A 67 13.72 -21.59 7.87
C ILE A 67 15.14 -21.99 8.32
N HIS A 68 16.14 -21.91 7.43
CA HIS A 68 17.50 -22.36 7.73
C HIS A 68 18.37 -21.28 8.38
N CYS A 69 18.27 -20.02 7.93
CA CYS A 69 19.15 -18.95 8.40
C CYS A 69 18.41 -17.73 8.98
N GLY A 70 17.08 -17.69 8.93
CA GLY A 70 16.28 -16.57 9.41
C GLY A 70 16.33 -15.31 8.53
N ASN A 71 17.26 -15.21 7.57
CA ASN A 71 17.38 -14.09 6.65
C ASN A 71 16.24 -14.05 5.61
N LYS A 72 16.16 -12.94 4.87
CA LYS A 72 15.17 -12.75 3.82
C LYS A 72 15.35 -13.78 2.70
N ALA A 73 14.29 -14.50 2.40
CA ALA A 73 14.16 -15.37 1.24
C ALA A 73 13.00 -14.89 0.38
N ILE A 74 13.04 -15.24 -0.90
CA ILE A 74 12.06 -14.82 -1.89
C ILE A 74 11.38 -16.07 -2.45
N ILE A 75 10.05 -16.04 -2.49
CA ILE A 75 9.24 -17.03 -3.18
C ILE A 75 8.73 -16.42 -4.47
N ARG A 76 8.95 -17.12 -5.59
CA ARG A 76 8.43 -16.76 -6.90
C ARG A 76 7.45 -17.81 -7.38
N PHE A 77 6.39 -17.36 -8.04
CA PHE A 77 5.38 -18.23 -8.64
C PHE A 77 5.62 -18.31 -10.15
N ASN A 78 5.46 -19.52 -10.68
CA ASN A 78 5.45 -19.79 -12.10
C ASN A 78 4.05 -20.28 -12.45
N ASP A 79 3.26 -19.41 -13.08
CA ASP A 79 1.87 -19.71 -13.42
C ASP A 79 1.76 -20.74 -14.56
N ASP A 80 2.75 -20.80 -15.47
CA ASP A 80 2.76 -21.74 -16.61
C ASP A 80 2.88 -23.18 -16.13
N ASN A 81 3.84 -23.44 -15.24
CA ASN A 81 4.07 -24.76 -14.67
C ASN A 81 3.26 -25.01 -13.39
N LYS A 82 2.50 -24.01 -12.92
CA LYS A 82 1.81 -24.01 -11.61
C LYS A 82 2.75 -24.44 -10.49
N THR A 83 3.98 -23.94 -10.49
CA THR A 83 4.97 -24.19 -9.44
C THR A 83 5.28 -22.92 -8.67
N ARG A 84 5.88 -23.09 -7.50
CA ARG A 84 6.45 -22.01 -6.70
C ARG A 84 7.85 -22.43 -6.27
N ARG A 85 8.78 -21.49 -6.30
CA ARG A 85 10.18 -21.70 -5.92
C ARG A 85 10.58 -20.73 -4.84
N ILE A 86 11.13 -21.25 -3.75
CA ILE A 86 11.80 -20.45 -2.71
C ILE A 86 13.29 -20.35 -3.02
N THR A 87 13.89 -19.18 -2.77
CA THR A 87 15.32 -18.95 -2.92
C THR A 87 15.81 -18.02 -1.81
N CYS A 88 16.80 -18.46 -1.06
CA CYS A 88 17.51 -17.67 -0.07
C CYS A 88 18.93 -17.39 -0.56
N THR A 89 19.25 -16.12 -0.78
CA THR A 89 20.59 -15.70 -1.23
C THR A 89 21.64 -15.74 -0.11
N SER A 90 21.22 -15.78 1.17
CA SER A 90 22.14 -15.76 2.31
C SER A 90 22.75 -17.13 2.63
N CYS A 91 21.97 -18.21 2.54
CA CYS A 91 22.44 -19.57 2.83
C CYS A 91 22.38 -20.52 1.63
N GLY A 92 21.91 -20.06 0.47
CA GLY A 92 21.78 -20.89 -0.74
C GLY A 92 20.58 -21.84 -0.75
N PHE A 93 19.74 -21.82 0.29
CA PHE A 93 18.54 -22.66 0.33
C PHE A 93 17.62 -22.37 -0.85
N ASN A 94 17.27 -23.42 -1.59
CA ASN A 94 16.37 -23.35 -2.73
C ASN A 94 15.53 -24.63 -2.78
N GLN A 95 14.24 -24.48 -3.12
CA GLN A 95 13.30 -25.59 -3.25
C GLN A 95 12.17 -25.17 -4.18
N GLU A 96 11.64 -26.12 -4.94
CA GLU A 96 10.51 -25.91 -5.84
C GLU A 96 9.44 -26.97 -5.57
N GLU A 97 8.18 -26.52 -5.57
CA GLU A 97 7.00 -27.34 -5.30
C GLU A 97 5.85 -26.90 -6.20
N GLU A 98 4.85 -27.77 -6.39
CA GLU A 98 3.58 -27.40 -7.01
C GLU A 98 2.85 -26.31 -6.19
N ASP A 99 2.34 -25.28 -6.86
CA ASP A 99 1.49 -24.26 -6.26
C ASP A 99 0.07 -24.79 -6.08
N ARG A 100 -0.19 -25.39 -4.92
CA ARG A 100 -1.54 -25.77 -4.47
C ARG A 100 -2.18 -24.71 -3.57
N PHE A 101 -1.59 -23.52 -3.48
CA PHE A 101 -1.98 -22.53 -2.49
C PHE A 101 -3.17 -21.68 -2.94
N LEU A 102 -4.29 -21.85 -2.25
CA LEU A 102 -5.50 -21.06 -2.49
C LEU A 102 -5.50 -19.78 -1.65
N TRP A 103 -5.32 -18.64 -2.33
CA TRP A 103 -5.42 -17.31 -1.71
C TRP A 103 -6.88 -17.00 -1.36
N LYS A 104 -7.23 -17.10 -0.07
CA LYS A 104 -8.58 -16.77 0.43
C LYS A 104 -8.82 -15.26 0.65
N GLY A 105 -7.89 -14.40 0.25
CA GLY A 105 -7.96 -12.95 0.44
C GLY A 105 -7.11 -12.45 1.61
N TYR A 106 -7.37 -11.21 2.04
CA TYR A 106 -6.67 -10.58 3.15
C TYR A 106 -7.32 -10.98 4.48
N SER A 107 -6.52 -11.48 5.43
CA SER A 107 -6.97 -11.94 6.75
C SER A 107 -6.18 -11.26 7.88
N LYS A 108 -6.73 -11.31 9.10
CA LYS A 108 -6.12 -10.76 10.33
C LYS A 108 -4.75 -11.37 10.66
N LYS A 109 -4.55 -12.62 10.24
CA LYS A 109 -3.29 -13.36 10.33
C LYS A 109 -2.85 -13.75 8.92
N PRO A 110 -1.55 -13.80 8.61
CA PRO A 110 -1.10 -14.31 7.34
C PRO A 110 -1.55 -15.77 7.15
N SER A 111 -1.91 -16.11 5.92
CA SER A 111 -2.36 -17.47 5.53
C SER A 111 -1.27 -18.51 5.84
N PRO A 112 -1.62 -19.80 6.03
CA PRO A 112 -0.67 -20.89 6.29
C PRO A 112 0.60 -20.83 5.45
N SER A 113 1.69 -21.18 6.10
CA SER A 113 3.07 -20.89 5.72
C SER A 113 3.49 -21.53 4.40
N LEU A 114 3.83 -20.69 3.42
CA LEU A 114 4.49 -21.12 2.18
C LEU A 114 5.86 -21.72 2.57
N PHE A 115 6.09 -23.01 2.29
CA PHE A 115 7.32 -23.74 2.69
C PHE A 115 7.60 -23.73 4.20
N GLY A 116 6.56 -23.68 5.05
CA GLY A 116 6.76 -23.58 6.51
C GLY A 116 7.34 -22.23 6.97
N CYS A 117 7.54 -21.27 6.05
CA CYS A 117 8.12 -19.98 6.34
C CYS A 117 7.09 -18.97 6.87
N THR A 118 7.57 -17.97 7.61
CA THR A 118 6.78 -16.81 8.03
C THR A 118 7.07 -15.61 7.12
N LEU A 119 6.11 -14.69 6.96
CA LEU A 119 6.33 -13.48 6.15
C LEU A 119 7.42 -12.58 6.73
N TRP A 120 8.30 -12.07 5.86
CA TRP A 120 9.36 -11.13 6.22
C TRP A 120 8.78 -9.80 6.73
N LEU A 121 7.80 -9.28 5.98
CA LEU A 121 7.08 -8.04 6.26
C LEU A 121 5.86 -8.32 7.13
N SER A 122 6.10 -8.64 8.40
CA SER A 122 5.06 -8.84 9.40
C SER A 122 5.41 -8.15 10.72
N ALA A 123 4.39 -7.57 11.37
CA ALA A 123 4.46 -6.93 12.68
C ALA A 123 3.18 -7.18 13.49
N SER A 124 3.32 -7.46 14.78
CA SER A 124 2.19 -7.59 15.68
C SER A 124 1.52 -6.22 15.92
N PHE A 125 0.20 -6.22 15.97
CA PHE A 125 -0.61 -5.05 16.30
C PHE A 125 -1.78 -5.47 17.19
N LYS A 126 -1.60 -5.34 18.51
CA LYS A 126 -2.54 -5.86 19.51
C LYS A 126 -2.75 -7.37 19.31
N GLU A 127 -3.98 -7.79 19.02
CA GLU A 127 -4.36 -9.19 18.75
C GLU A 127 -4.27 -9.57 17.27
N ASP A 128 -4.05 -8.59 16.39
CA ASP A 128 -3.97 -8.77 14.94
C ASP A 128 -2.51 -8.64 14.45
N THR A 129 -2.27 -8.96 13.18
CA THR A 129 -0.96 -8.82 12.54
C THR A 129 -1.07 -7.91 11.32
N LEU A 130 -0.23 -6.88 11.25
CA LEU A 130 0.01 -6.13 10.03
C LEU A 130 1.01 -6.93 9.19
N TRP A 131 0.63 -7.29 7.96
CA TRP A 131 1.52 -8.02 7.07
C TRP A 131 1.41 -7.56 5.62
N ALA A 132 2.49 -7.74 4.87
CA ALA A 132 2.55 -7.51 3.44
C ALA A 132 3.31 -8.67 2.77
N LEU A 133 3.09 -8.84 1.46
CA LEU A 133 3.75 -9.91 0.70
C LEU A 133 5.13 -9.47 0.24
N ASN A 134 5.25 -8.22 -0.20
CA ASN A 134 6.46 -7.61 -0.74
C ASN A 134 6.41 -6.10 -0.50
N GLY A 135 7.46 -5.40 -0.97
CA GLY A 135 7.57 -3.95 -0.87
C GLY A 135 6.42 -3.20 -1.56
N ASP A 136 5.96 -3.68 -2.72
CA ASP A 136 4.88 -3.02 -3.47
C ASP A 136 3.55 -3.06 -2.72
N HIS A 137 3.23 -4.22 -2.13
CA HIS A 137 2.07 -4.38 -1.27
C HIS A 137 2.17 -3.46 -0.05
N LEU A 138 3.35 -3.40 0.60
CA LEU A 138 3.55 -2.53 1.77
C LEU A 138 3.40 -1.05 1.41
N ASN A 139 3.91 -0.63 0.25
CA ASN A 139 3.75 0.73 -0.28
C ASN A 139 2.29 1.07 -0.57
N TYR A 140 1.52 0.11 -1.11
CA TYR A 140 0.10 0.29 -1.37
C TYR A 140 -0.68 0.47 -0.06
N LEU A 141 -0.39 -0.35 0.96
CA LEU A 141 -0.97 -0.22 2.30
C LEU A 141 -0.61 1.12 2.95
N GLU A 142 0.63 1.58 2.82
CA GLU A 142 1.06 2.88 3.34
C GLU A 142 0.25 4.02 2.71
N LYS A 143 0.13 4.05 1.38
CA LYS A 143 -0.65 5.05 0.66
C LYS A 143 -2.11 5.05 1.12
N TYR A 144 -2.70 3.88 1.32
CA TYR A 144 -4.07 3.74 1.81
C TYR A 144 -4.27 4.19 3.26
N ILE A 145 -3.34 3.85 4.15
CA ILE A 145 -3.45 4.19 5.58
C ILE A 145 -3.16 5.68 5.79
N ALA A 146 -2.17 6.23 5.08
CA ALA A 146 -1.81 7.65 5.16
C ALA A 146 -2.88 8.59 4.59
N SER A 147 -3.80 8.08 3.77
CA SER A 147 -4.82 8.91 3.15
C SER A 147 -5.94 9.29 4.13
N GLY A 148 -6.32 10.56 4.08
CA GLY A 148 -7.48 11.09 4.79
C GLY A 148 -8.77 10.94 3.98
N ILE A 149 -8.64 10.89 2.65
CA ILE A 149 -9.73 10.77 1.69
C ILE A 149 -9.43 9.56 0.80
N ARG A 150 -10.41 8.68 0.66
CA ARG A 150 -10.32 7.41 -0.09
C ARG A 150 -11.43 7.40 -1.13
N GLU A 151 -11.06 7.39 -2.39
CA GLU A 151 -11.96 7.45 -3.53
C GLU A 151 -11.89 6.13 -4.29
N ASN A 152 -13.04 5.60 -4.70
CA ASN A 152 -13.13 4.46 -5.60
C ASN A 152 -14.02 4.87 -6.80
N PRO A 153 -13.44 5.55 -7.82
CA PRO A 153 -14.21 6.09 -8.93
C PRO A 153 -14.80 5.01 -9.83
N ASN A 154 -14.17 3.83 -9.88
CA ASN A 154 -14.53 2.73 -10.78
C ASN A 154 -14.95 1.51 -9.96
N ARG A 155 -16.05 1.62 -9.22
CA ARG A 155 -16.51 0.54 -8.33
C ARG A 155 -17.10 -0.63 -9.14
N THR A 156 -16.28 -1.61 -9.51
CA THR A 156 -16.74 -2.81 -10.24
C THR A 156 -16.68 -4.10 -9.41
N GLY A 157 -16.34 -4.03 -8.11
CA GLY A 157 -16.30 -5.20 -7.22
C GLY A 157 -15.63 -4.91 -5.88
N PHE A 158 -15.38 -5.97 -5.10
CA PHE A 158 -14.67 -5.86 -3.83
C PHE A 158 -13.15 -5.84 -4.05
N THR A 159 -12.52 -4.70 -3.75
CA THR A 159 -11.07 -4.54 -3.84
C THR A 159 -10.37 -5.09 -2.59
N MET A 160 -9.04 -5.22 -2.62
CA MET A 160 -8.28 -5.65 -1.43
C MET A 160 -8.52 -4.73 -0.25
N VAL A 161 -8.62 -3.43 -0.51
CA VAL A 161 -8.76 -2.37 0.48
C VAL A 161 -10.09 -2.45 1.23
N GLU A 162 -11.17 -2.76 0.52
CA GLU A 162 -12.50 -2.95 1.09
C GLU A 162 -12.57 -4.17 2.03
N ARG A 163 -11.79 -5.22 1.71
CA ARG A 163 -11.70 -6.45 2.51
C ARG A 163 -10.66 -6.39 3.64
N LEU A 164 -9.97 -5.27 3.83
CA LEU A 164 -8.98 -5.14 4.89
C LEU A 164 -9.63 -5.28 6.29
N PRO A 165 -8.92 -5.86 7.26
CA PRO A 165 -9.36 -5.88 8.65
C PRO A 165 -9.68 -4.47 9.15
N LYS A 166 -10.76 -4.35 9.93
CA LYS A 166 -11.24 -3.06 10.46
C LYS A 166 -10.14 -2.23 11.13
N PHE A 167 -9.19 -2.87 11.83
CA PHE A 167 -8.12 -2.17 12.54
C PHE A 167 -7.22 -1.32 11.62
N MET A 168 -7.06 -1.71 10.34
CA MET A 168 -6.30 -0.95 9.35
C MET A 168 -7.10 0.22 8.76
N GLN A 169 -8.43 0.16 8.84
CA GLN A 169 -9.32 1.16 8.27
C GLN A 169 -9.63 2.29 9.27
N VAL A 170 -9.54 2.01 10.59
CA VAL A 170 -9.85 2.96 11.68
C VAL A 170 -8.79 4.06 11.77
N ALA A 171 -9.24 5.32 11.70
CA ALA A 171 -8.38 6.50 11.76
C ALA A 171 -7.52 6.60 13.04
N LYS A 172 -8.06 6.15 14.20
CA LYS A 172 -7.33 6.14 15.49
C LYS A 172 -6.04 5.32 15.45
N ASN A 173 -5.95 4.30 14.59
CA ASN A 173 -4.78 3.43 14.48
C ASN A 173 -3.75 3.94 13.45
N ARG A 174 -4.07 5.00 12.68
CA ARG A 174 -3.28 5.44 11.52
C ARG A 174 -1.81 5.70 11.89
N ASP A 175 -1.56 6.54 12.88
CA ASP A 175 -0.19 6.97 13.21
C ASP A 175 0.66 5.79 13.70
N THR A 176 0.07 4.90 14.49
CA THR A 176 0.73 3.69 14.99
C THR A 176 1.05 2.72 13.85
N LEU A 177 0.11 2.53 12.92
CA LEU A 177 0.31 1.67 11.74
C LEU A 177 1.37 2.23 10.81
N LEU A 178 1.39 3.54 10.56
CA LEU A 178 2.42 4.18 9.73
C LEU A 178 3.82 4.04 10.35
N LYS A 179 3.95 4.17 11.68
CA LYS A 179 5.21 3.89 12.39
C LYS A 179 5.65 2.43 12.21
N LEU A 180 4.72 1.47 12.26
CA LEU A 180 5.03 0.05 12.02
C LEU A 180 5.46 -0.20 10.58
N ILE A 181 4.75 0.39 9.60
CA ILE A 181 5.09 0.28 8.18
C ILE A 181 6.50 0.83 7.92
N LYS A 182 6.85 1.98 8.50
CA LYS A 182 8.19 2.56 8.39
C LYS A 182 9.26 1.58 8.88
N LYS A 183 9.06 0.98 10.08
CA LYS A 183 9.97 -0.05 10.61
C LYS A 183 10.06 -1.29 9.71
N LEU A 184 8.97 -1.68 9.05
CA LEU A 184 8.97 -2.81 8.12
C LEU A 184 9.71 -2.51 6.82
N LYS A 185 9.74 -1.25 6.38
CA LYS A 185 10.50 -0.82 5.19
C LYS A 185 12.00 -0.76 5.41
N GLU A 186 12.43 -0.59 6.66
CA GLU A 186 13.84 -0.53 7.05
C GLU A 186 14.48 -1.93 7.22
N LYS A 187 13.72 -3.02 7.01
CA LYS A 187 14.20 -4.42 7.06
C LYS A 187 14.72 -4.95 5.73
#